data_AF-A0A8B9GH12-F1
#
_entry.id   AF-A0A8B9GH12-F1
#
_cell.length_a   1.000
_cell.length_b   1.000
_cell.length_c   1.000
_cell.angle_alpha   90.00
_cell.angle_beta   90.00
_cell.angle_gamma   90.00
#
_symmetry.space_group_name_H-M   'P 1'
#
loop_
_entity.id
_entity.type
_entity.pdbx_description
1 polymer ?
#
loop_
_entity_poly.entity_id
_entity_poly.type
_entity_poly.pdbx_seq_one_letter_code
_entity_poly.pdbx_strand_id
1 'polypeptide(L)'
;MAARALLRAARVALTGPARGYAKKPAMKVKGKSVPQEGLKPPEVCTDPAMLSAYAMGVNYFKDGPEVALKPDSEYPDWLFKIHLGPPKKLEELDPDSIQYWRRLRKYNTWQRNKLKKCKKL
;
A
#
# COMPACT_ATOMS: atom_id res chain seq x y z
N MET A 1 57.96 -8.76 -33.21
CA MET A 1 57.94 -9.09 -31.77
C MET A 1 57.79 -7.80 -30.96
N ALA A 2 57.09 -7.86 -29.82
CA ALA A 2 56.69 -6.76 -28.91
C ALA A 2 55.34 -6.08 -29.27
N ALA A 3 54.18 -6.70 -28.96
CA ALA A 3 53.50 -6.78 -27.66
C ALA A 3 52.66 -5.51 -27.33
N ARG A 4 51.36 -5.60 -27.66
CA ARG A 4 50.28 -4.72 -27.20
C ARG A 4 50.17 -4.75 -25.67
N ALA A 5 50.35 -3.61 -25.02
CA ALA A 5 49.96 -3.45 -23.61
C ALA A 5 48.63 -2.69 -23.54
N LEU A 6 47.53 -3.43 -23.44
CA LEU A 6 46.23 -2.91 -23.02
C LEU A 6 46.31 -2.61 -21.52
N LEU A 7 46.38 -1.33 -21.15
CA LEU A 7 46.19 -0.90 -19.77
C LEU A 7 44.71 -1.08 -19.40
N ARG A 8 44.42 -2.27 -18.87
CA ARG A 8 43.14 -2.63 -18.28
C ARG A 8 43.01 -1.90 -16.95
N ALA A 9 42.36 -0.74 -16.94
CA ALA A 9 42.02 -0.04 -15.72
C ALA A 9 41.13 -0.94 -14.85
N ALA A 10 41.71 -1.49 -13.78
CA ALA A 10 40.99 -2.26 -12.79
C ALA A 10 39.96 -1.34 -12.12
N ARG A 11 38.68 -1.56 -12.41
CA ARG A 11 37.59 -1.01 -11.59
C ARG A 11 37.76 -1.62 -10.20
N VAL A 12 38.26 -0.83 -9.25
CA VAL A 12 38.18 -1.17 -7.84
C VAL A 12 36.69 -1.25 -7.50
N ALA A 13 36.17 -2.46 -7.38
CA ALA A 13 34.89 -2.69 -6.75
C ALA A 13 35.06 -2.30 -5.28
N LEU A 14 34.58 -1.11 -4.92
CA LEU A 14 34.38 -0.75 -3.52
C LEU A 14 33.32 -1.72 -2.97
N THR A 15 33.79 -2.83 -2.42
CA THR A 15 33.00 -3.75 -1.60
C THR A 15 32.65 -3.01 -0.32
N GLY A 16 31.50 -2.34 -0.31
CA GLY A 16 30.93 -1.82 0.93
C GLY A 16 30.75 -2.95 1.95
N PRO A 17 30.89 -2.67 3.26
CA PRO A 17 30.78 -3.70 4.28
C PRO A 17 29.39 -4.35 4.23
N ALA A 18 29.37 -5.65 3.96
CA ALA A 18 28.17 -6.46 4.12
C ALA A 18 27.75 -6.39 5.60
N ARG A 19 26.63 -5.73 5.88
CA ARG A 19 25.96 -5.79 7.20
C ARG A 19 25.47 -7.22 7.43
N GLY A 20 26.37 -8.09 7.90
CA GLY A 20 26.14 -9.51 8.17
C GLY A 20 25.48 -9.82 9.50
N TYR A 21 24.51 -9.02 9.95
CA TYR A 21 23.80 -9.27 11.21
C TYR A 21 22.35 -9.68 10.96
N ALA A 22 22.18 -10.93 10.53
CA ALA A 22 20.99 -11.73 10.83
C ALA A 22 21.31 -13.21 10.56
N LYS A 23 21.73 -13.95 11.59
CA LYS A 23 21.60 -15.42 11.59
C LYS A 23 20.10 -15.72 11.55
N LYS A 24 19.64 -16.43 10.52
CA LYS A 24 18.28 -16.98 10.50
C LYS A 24 18.15 -17.93 11.70
N PRO A 25 17.25 -17.70 12.68
CA PRO A 25 17.08 -18.66 13.75
C PRO A 25 16.52 -19.95 13.15
N ALA A 26 17.23 -21.04 13.43
CA ALA A 26 16.82 -22.38 13.08
C ALA A 26 15.45 -22.68 13.72
N MET A 27 14.51 -23.07 12.88
CA MET A 27 13.21 -23.60 13.25
C MET A 27 13.37 -24.81 14.18
N LYS A 28 12.96 -24.69 15.46
CA LYS A 28 12.43 -25.82 16.26
C LYS A 28 11.51 -25.35 17.42
N VAL A 29 10.25 -25.79 17.28
CA VAL A 29 9.38 -26.43 18.30
C VAL A 29 8.69 -25.57 19.37
N LYS A 30 7.38 -25.41 19.15
CA LYS A 30 6.27 -25.65 20.11
C LYS A 30 6.19 -24.74 21.34
N GLY A 31 5.88 -23.47 21.10
CA GLY A 31 5.14 -22.65 22.06
C GLY A 31 3.64 -22.87 21.89
N LYS A 32 2.94 -23.19 22.98
CA LYS A 32 1.46 -23.22 23.04
C LYS A 32 0.91 -21.96 22.39
N SER A 33 0.24 -22.12 21.26
CA SER A 33 -0.67 -21.10 20.76
C SER A 33 -1.73 -20.91 21.83
N VAL A 34 -1.66 -19.80 22.55
CA VAL A 34 -2.85 -19.20 23.14
C VAL A 34 -3.92 -19.28 22.04
N PRO A 35 -5.12 -19.82 22.31
CA PRO A 35 -6.18 -19.72 21.32
C PRO A 35 -6.31 -18.23 21.07
N GLN A 36 -5.97 -17.77 19.86
CA GLN A 36 -6.59 -16.57 19.36
C GLN A 36 -8.06 -16.94 19.31
N GLU A 37 -8.76 -16.68 20.41
CA GLU A 37 -10.20 -16.56 20.45
C GLU A 37 -10.50 -15.59 19.32
N GLY A 38 -10.94 -16.15 18.19
CA GLY A 38 -11.01 -15.42 16.94
C GLY A 38 -11.82 -14.17 17.21
N LEU A 39 -11.18 -13.00 17.05
CA LEU A 39 -11.86 -11.72 17.23
C LEU A 39 -13.06 -11.73 16.30
N LYS A 40 -14.24 -12.01 16.88
CA LYS A 40 -15.49 -11.98 16.13
C LYS A 40 -15.69 -10.53 15.73
N PRO A 41 -15.97 -10.25 14.45
CA PRO A 41 -16.35 -8.91 14.07
C PRO A 41 -17.57 -8.50 14.91
N PRO A 42 -17.65 -7.23 15.35
CA PRO A 42 -18.81 -6.75 16.08
C PRO A 42 -20.07 -6.94 15.21
N GLU A 43 -21.17 -7.24 15.86
CA GLU A 43 -22.46 -7.42 15.19
C GLU A 43 -22.89 -6.11 14.53
N VAL A 44 -23.22 -6.18 13.25
CA VAL A 44 -23.59 -5.01 12.44
C VAL A 44 -25.12 -4.96 12.32
N CYS A 45 -25.71 -3.78 12.54
CA CYS A 45 -27.14 -3.57 12.34
C CYS A 45 -27.51 -3.81 10.86
N THR A 46 -28.59 -4.56 10.62
CA THR A 46 -29.09 -4.90 9.27
C THR A 46 -30.34 -4.08 8.90
N ASP A 47 -30.80 -3.20 9.79
CA ASP A 47 -32.05 -2.46 9.61
C ASP A 47 -31.86 -1.27 8.65
N PRO A 48 -32.64 -1.18 7.56
CA PRO A 48 -32.43 -0.16 6.52
C PRO A 48 -32.76 1.26 6.99
N ALA A 49 -33.72 1.41 7.91
CA ALA A 49 -34.10 2.72 8.47
C ALA A 49 -32.98 3.30 9.34
N MET A 50 -32.32 2.46 10.15
CA MET A 50 -31.18 2.87 10.98
C MET A 50 -29.97 3.24 10.11
N LEU A 51 -29.65 2.42 9.11
CA LEU A 51 -28.49 2.61 8.22
C LEU A 51 -28.59 3.86 7.33
N SER A 52 -29.79 4.33 7.03
CA SER A 52 -30.02 5.53 6.20
C SER A 52 -30.05 6.82 7.02
N ALA A 53 -30.40 6.75 8.30
CA ALA A 53 -30.46 7.91 9.20
C ALA A 53 -29.15 8.11 10.00
N TYR A 54 -28.47 7.03 10.34
CA TYR A 54 -27.30 7.03 11.22
C TYR A 54 -26.09 6.34 10.58
N ALA A 55 -24.91 6.88 10.85
CA ALA A 55 -23.64 6.31 10.42
C ALA A 55 -23.20 5.23 11.41
N MET A 56 -23.77 4.03 11.24
CA MET A 56 -23.42 2.84 12.03
C MET A 56 -21.92 2.50 11.90
N GLY A 57 -21.25 2.26 13.03
CA GLY A 57 -19.83 1.88 13.08
C GLY A 57 -18.83 3.03 13.07
N VAL A 58 -19.29 4.29 13.05
CA VAL A 58 -18.40 5.46 13.23
C VAL A 58 -18.03 5.66 14.70
N ASN A 59 -18.98 5.44 15.61
CA ASN A 59 -18.73 5.51 17.05
C ASN A 59 -18.16 4.18 17.56
N TYR A 60 -16.95 4.22 18.13
CA TYR A 60 -16.27 3.07 18.74
C TYR A 60 -16.32 3.07 20.27
N PHE A 61 -16.89 4.12 20.88
CA PHE A 61 -17.10 4.18 22.33
C PHE A 61 -18.29 3.32 22.73
N LYS A 62 -18.20 2.67 23.90
CA LYS A 62 -19.29 1.85 24.45
C LYS A 62 -20.49 2.70 24.86
N ASP A 63 -20.21 3.84 25.47
CA ASP A 63 -21.20 4.81 25.94
C ASP A 63 -21.08 6.07 25.07
N GLY A 64 -21.90 6.14 24.03
CA GLY A 64 -21.98 7.32 23.19
C GLY A 64 -23.12 7.21 22.18
N PRO A 65 -23.82 8.32 21.89
CA PRO A 65 -24.85 8.33 20.86
C PRO A 65 -24.23 8.06 19.48
N GLU A 66 -25.01 7.46 18.59
CA GLU A 66 -24.60 7.24 17.21
C GLU A 66 -24.65 8.55 16.40
N VAL A 67 -23.78 8.65 15.40
CA VAL A 67 -23.65 9.88 14.60
C VAL A 67 -24.77 9.92 13.56
N ALA A 68 -25.72 10.84 13.73
CA ALA A 68 -26.77 11.09 12.75
C ALA A 68 -26.21 11.72 11.47
N LEU A 69 -26.73 11.29 10.31
CA LEU A 69 -26.39 11.88 9.03
C LEU A 69 -27.07 13.24 8.89
N LYS A 70 -26.26 14.27 8.65
CA LYS A 70 -26.70 15.64 8.37
C LYS A 70 -27.25 15.77 6.94
N PRO A 71 -28.04 16.81 6.63
CA PRO A 71 -28.46 17.09 5.26
C PRO A 71 -27.28 17.51 4.38
N ASP A 72 -27.40 17.30 3.07
CA ASP A 72 -26.34 17.56 2.08
C ASP A 72 -25.75 18.98 2.13
N SER A 73 -26.56 19.97 2.51
CA SER A 73 -26.15 21.38 2.62
C SER A 73 -25.11 21.64 3.72
N GLU A 74 -25.01 20.78 4.72
CA GLU A 74 -23.99 20.91 5.78
C GLU A 74 -22.64 20.34 5.37
N TYR A 75 -22.60 19.50 4.34
CA TYR A 75 -21.37 18.91 3.85
C TYR A 75 -20.71 19.82 2.82
N PRO A 76 -19.37 19.87 2.79
CA PRO A 76 -18.67 20.73 1.86
C PRO A 76 -18.77 20.21 0.41
N ASP A 77 -18.91 21.12 -0.55
CA ASP A 77 -19.10 20.82 -1.97
C ASP A 77 -18.07 19.86 -2.58
N TRP A 78 -16.84 19.87 -2.08
CA TRP A 78 -15.78 19.02 -2.62
C TRP A 78 -16.07 17.54 -2.41
N LEU A 79 -16.89 17.17 -1.42
CA LEU A 79 -17.29 15.79 -1.14
C LEU A 79 -18.02 15.17 -2.33
N PHE A 80 -18.93 15.93 -2.94
CA PHE A 80 -19.73 15.48 -4.09
C PHE A 80 -18.96 15.56 -5.41
N LYS A 81 -17.77 16.18 -5.43
CA LYS A 81 -16.89 16.29 -6.59
C LYS A 81 -15.83 15.18 -6.66
N ILE A 82 -15.83 14.26 -5.70
CA ILE A 82 -14.87 13.14 -5.66
C ILE A 82 -15.20 12.11 -6.75
N HIS A 83 -14.16 11.59 -7.39
CA HIS A 83 -14.29 10.53 -8.38
C HIS A 83 -14.54 9.16 -7.70
N LEU A 84 -15.77 8.66 -7.75
CA LEU A 84 -16.16 7.35 -7.17
C LEU A 84 -15.90 6.15 -8.09
N GLY A 85 -15.65 6.40 -9.38
CA GLY A 85 -15.42 5.34 -10.37
C GLY A 85 -14.02 4.71 -10.27
N PRO A 86 -13.68 3.82 -11.24
CA PRO A 86 -12.36 3.21 -11.31
C PRO A 86 -11.25 4.27 -11.40
N PRO A 87 -10.05 4.02 -10.86
CA PRO A 87 -8.98 5.00 -10.88
C PRO A 87 -8.65 5.47 -12.30
N LYS A 88 -8.61 6.78 -12.51
CA LYS A 88 -8.27 7.41 -13.80
C LYS A 88 -7.01 6.80 -14.40
N LYS A 89 -7.05 6.56 -15.71
CA LYS A 89 -5.90 6.04 -16.46
C LYS A 89 -4.87 7.15 -16.64
N LEU A 90 -3.66 6.75 -17.04
CA LEU A 90 -2.57 7.70 -17.28
C LEU A 90 -2.88 8.66 -18.44
N GLU A 91 -3.63 8.18 -19.45
CA GLU A 91 -4.02 8.94 -20.64
C GLU A 91 -5.06 10.04 -20.34
N GLU A 92 -5.84 9.87 -19.28
CA GLU A 92 -6.91 10.79 -18.87
C GLU A 92 -6.42 11.87 -17.89
N LEU A 93 -5.15 11.78 -17.46
CA LEU A 93 -4.55 12.66 -16.46
C LEU A 93 -3.71 13.75 -17.15
N ASP A 94 -3.85 14.98 -16.68
CA ASP A 94 -3.06 16.10 -17.19
C ASP A 94 -1.56 15.93 -16.85
N PRO A 95 -0.65 16.08 -17.83
CA PRO A 95 0.80 15.92 -17.62
C PRO A 95 1.39 16.86 -16.58
N ASP A 96 0.79 18.05 -16.41
CA ASP A 96 1.25 19.06 -15.46
C ASP A 96 0.78 18.78 -14.02
N SER A 97 -0.09 17.79 -13.83
CA SER A 97 -0.59 17.40 -12.51
C SER A 97 0.38 16.46 -11.77
N ILE A 98 0.47 16.62 -10.45
CA ILE A 98 1.25 15.69 -9.60
C ILE A 98 0.68 14.26 -9.67
N GLN A 99 -0.63 14.12 -9.89
CA GLN A 99 -1.32 12.83 -9.96
C GLN A 99 -0.84 11.99 -11.14
N TYR A 100 -0.62 12.63 -12.29
CA TYR A 100 -0.04 12.00 -13.49
C TYR A 100 1.32 11.36 -13.18
N TRP A 101 2.24 12.13 -12.59
CA TRP A 101 3.59 11.64 -12.28
C TRP A 101 3.60 10.53 -11.22
N ARG A 102 2.70 10.59 -10.24
CA ARG A 102 2.50 9.50 -9.26
C ARG A 102 2.05 8.21 -9.97
N ARG A 103 1.14 8.31 -10.93
CA ARG A 103 0.65 7.17 -11.72
C ARG A 103 1.75 6.60 -12.61
N LEU A 104 2.51 7.44 -13.30
CA LEU A 104 3.63 7.02 -14.15
C LEU A 104 4.72 6.29 -13.35
N ARG A 105 5.07 6.80 -12.17
CA ARG A 105 6.02 6.14 -11.26
C ARG A 105 5.54 4.74 -10.84
N LYS A 106 4.23 4.58 -10.61
CA LYS A 106 3.62 3.29 -10.29
C LYS A 106 3.78 2.30 -11.45
N TYR A 107 3.53 2.73 -12.68
CA TYR A 107 3.69 1.91 -13.89
C TYR A 107 5.14 1.47 -14.11
N ASN A 108 6.10 2.40 -13.97
CA ASN A 108 7.52 2.08 -14.09
C ASN A 108 7.97 1.07 -13.02
N THR A 109 7.44 1.20 -11.80
CA THR A 109 7.72 0.25 -10.71
C THR A 109 7.19 -1.15 -11.05
N TRP A 110 5.97 -1.24 -11.55
CA TRP A 110 5.37 -2.51 -11.98
C TRP A 110 6.14 -3.17 -13.13
N GLN A 111 6.50 -2.39 -14.15
CA GLN A 111 7.30 -2.89 -15.27
C GLN A 111 8.65 -3.43 -14.79
N ARG A 112 9.36 -2.67 -13.94
CA ARG A 112 10.63 -3.11 -13.35
C ARG A 112 10.48 -4.38 -12.53
N ASN A 113 9.43 -4.50 -11.72
CA ASN A 113 9.17 -5.70 -10.93
C ASN A 113 8.87 -6.92 -11.81
N LYS A 114 8.12 -6.73 -12.91
CA LYS A 114 7.85 -7.77 -13.91
C LYS A 114 9.15 -8.25 -14.58
N LEU A 115 9.99 -7.32 -15.03
CA LEU A 115 11.29 -7.63 -15.65
C LEU A 115 12.24 -8.34 -14.68
N LYS A 116 12.26 -7.93 -13.41
CA LYS A 116 13.05 -8.60 -12.37
C LYS A 116 12.59 -10.03 -12.12
N LYS A 117 11.27 -10.28 -12.13
CA LYS A 117 10.71 -11.63 -11.96
C LYS A 117 11.05 -12.56 -13.13
N CYS A 118 11.15 -12.02 -14.34
CA CYS A 118 11.49 -12.80 -15.54
C CYS A 118 12.99 -13.07 -15.72
N LYS A 119 13.87 -12.34 -15.01
CA LYS A 119 15.30 -12.66 -15.00
C LYS A 119 15.56 -13.82 -14.04
N LYS A 120 15.94 -14.99 -14.58
CA LYS A 120 16.64 -16.01 -13.77
C LYS A 120 18.02 -15.44 -13.41
N LEU A 121 18.36 -15.52 -12.12
CA LEU A 121 19.73 -15.32 -11.63
C LEU A 121 20.62 -16.45 -12.15
#